data_AF-A0A0Q7E455-F1
#
_entry.id   AF-A0A0Q7E455-F1
#
_cell.length_a   1.000
_cell.length_b   1.000
_cell.length_c   1.000
_cell.angle_alpha   90.00
_cell.angle_beta   90.00
_cell.angle_gamma   90.00
#
_symmetry.space_group_name_H-M   'P 1'
#
loop_
_entity.id
_entity.type
_entity.pdbx_description
1 polymer ?
#
loop_
_entity_poly.entity_id
_entity_poly.type
_entity_poly.pdbx_seq_one_letter_code
_entity_poly.pdbx_strand_id
1 'polypeptide(L)' 'MAEESELDRLKDRRTTLLYRLDLIAKGAQIKYEDGTPVDMASEKARLEDEVARLDRKIALLEAEPPTGARH' A
#
# COMPACT_ATOMS: atom_id res chain seq x y z
N MET A 1 21.01 -9.55 -9.00
CA MET A 1 19.90 -8.99 -8.20
C MET A 1 18.64 -9.45 -8.90
N ALA A 2 17.78 -10.22 -8.22
CA ALA A 2 16.57 -10.76 -8.85
C ALA A 2 15.65 -9.60 -9.24
N GLU A 3 15.13 -9.61 -10.46
CA GLU A 3 14.05 -8.70 -10.86
C GLU A 3 12.83 -9.02 -10.00
N GLU A 4 12.52 -8.13 -9.06
CA GLU A 4 11.33 -8.24 -8.24
C GLU A 4 10.09 -8.20 -9.15
N SER A 5 9.11 -9.08 -8.93
CA SER A 5 7.91 -9.06 -9.76
C SER A 5 7.08 -7.81 -9.45
N GLU A 6 6.21 -7.40 -10.38
CA GLU A 6 5.26 -6.31 -10.09
C GLU A 6 4.37 -6.66 -8.90
N LEU A 7 4.00 -7.94 -8.76
CA LEU A 7 3.20 -8.43 -7.64
C LEU A 7 3.93 -8.24 -6.30
N ASP A 8 5.22 -8.56 -6.24
CA ASP A 8 6.03 -8.40 -5.03
C ASP A 8 6.14 -6.93 -4.62
N ARG A 9 6.41 -6.03 -5.58
CA ARG A 9 6.42 -4.58 -5.32
C ARG A 9 5.09 -4.05 -4.78
N LEU A 10 3.97 -4.57 -5.28
CA LEU A 10 2.64 -4.17 -4.80
C LEU A 10 2.38 -4.68 -3.37
N LYS A 11 2.80 -5.90 -3.05
CA LYS A 11 2.71 -6.48 -1.71
C LYS A 11 3.57 -5.72 -0.71
N ASP A 12 4.76 -5.32 -1.09
CA ASP A 12 5.66 -4.53 -0.23
C ASP A 12 5.13 -3.13 0.03
N ARG A 13 4.60 -2.47 -1.01
CA ARG A 13 3.91 -1.19 -0.84
C ARG A 13 2.72 -1.31 0.09
N ARG A 14 1.89 -2.34 -0.08
CA ARG A 14 0.74 -2.62 0.80
C ARG A 14 1.17 -2.78 2.25
N THR A 15 2.20 -3.60 2.51
CA THR A 15 2.75 -3.82 3.85
C THR A 15 3.21 -2.51 4.48
N THR A 16 3.89 -1.66 3.71
CA THR A 16 4.33 -0.34 4.16
C THR A 16 3.16 0.56 4.55
N LEU A 17 2.07 0.58 3.78
CA LEU A 17 0.89 1.40 4.10
C LEU A 17 0.16 0.90 5.34
N LEU A 18 0.05 -0.42 5.51
CA LEU A 18 -0.52 -1.02 6.72
C LEU A 18 0.30 -0.68 7.97
N TYR A 19 1.63 -0.70 7.86
CA TYR A 19 2.49 -0.26 8.95
C TYR A 19 2.27 1.22 9.29
N ARG A 20 2.11 2.10 8.30
CA ARG A 20 1.77 3.51 8.55
C ARG A 20 0.44 3.68 9.26
N LEU A 21 -0.59 2.93 8.85
CA LEU A 21 -1.89 2.93 9.51
C LEU A 21 -1.80 2.49 10.97
N ASP A 22 -0.99 1.46 11.25
CA ASP A 22 -0.72 1.01 12.63
C ASP A 22 -0.02 2.10 13.46
N LEU A 23 0.97 2.80 12.90
CA LEU A 23 1.61 3.94 13.57
C LEU A 23 0.60 5.06 13.87
N ILE A 24 -0.29 5.40 12.93
CA ILE A 24 -1.34 6.40 13.14
C ILE A 24 -2.29 5.94 14.26
N ALA A 25 -2.68 4.66 14.27
CA ALA A 25 -3.50 4.08 15.33
C ALA A 25 -2.82 4.15 16.71
N LYS A 26 -1.48 4.09 16.75
CA LYS A 26 -0.66 4.28 17.96
C LYS A 26 -0.42 5.75 18.32
N GLY A 27 -0.98 6.69 17.58
CA GLY A 27 -0.91 8.13 17.86
C GLY A 27 0.24 8.87 17.18
N ALA A 28 0.89 8.26 16.17
CA ALA A 28 1.88 8.97 15.36
C ALA A 28 1.27 10.22 14.71
N GLN A 29 2.05 11.30 14.66
CA GLN A 29 1.68 12.58 14.05
C GLN A 29 2.60 12.85 12.88
N ILE A 30 2.04 13.38 11.80
CA ILE A 30 2.78 13.80 10.61
C ILE A 30 2.70 15.31 10.50
N LYS A 31 3.83 15.93 10.17
CA LYS A 31 3.91 17.34 9.83
C LYS A 31 4.48 17.47 8.43
N TYR A 32 4.03 18.48 7.70
CA TYR A 32 4.70 18.93 6.49
C TYR A 32 6.09 19.50 6.84
N GLU A 33 6.92 19.73 5.81
CA GLU A 33 8.30 20.23 6.01
C GLU A 33 8.33 21.61 6.68
N ASP A 34 7.28 22.42 6.51
CA ASP A 34 7.10 23.73 7.15
C ASP A 34 6.62 23.63 8.61
N GLY A 35 6.40 22.41 9.12
CA GLY A 35 5.90 22.14 10.47
C GLY A 35 4.38 22.17 10.60
N THR A 36 3.64 22.47 9.54
CA THR A 36 2.16 22.44 9.53
C THR A 36 1.67 21.02 9.81
N PRO A 37 0.73 20.82 10.77
CA PRO A 37 0.21 19.49 11.07
C PRO A 37 -0.64 18.96 9.91
N VAL A 38 -0.48 17.67 9.61
CA VAL A 38 -1.38 16.96 8.69
C VAL A 38 -2.69 16.64 9.41
N ASP A 39 -3.81 16.76 8.72
CA ASP A 39 -5.07 16.19 9.20
C ASP A 39 -4.97 14.66 9.20
N MET A 40 -4.73 14.10 10.38
CA MET A 40 -4.53 12.67 10.57
C MET A 40 -5.77 11.83 10.24
N ALA A 41 -6.98 12.39 10.35
CA ALA A 41 -8.20 11.67 9.98
C ALA A 41 -8.30 11.52 8.47
N SER A 42 -8.06 12.62 7.74
CA SER A 42 -8.01 12.61 6.28
C SER A 42 -6.86 11.75 5.75
N GLU A 43 -5.68 11.81 6.39
CA GLU A 43 -4.52 10.99 6.04
C GLU A 43 -4.80 9.50 6.23
N LYS A 44 -5.43 9.12 7.36
CA LYS A 44 -5.85 7.74 7.61
C LYS A 44 -6.80 7.25 6.51
N ALA A 45 -7.85 8.01 6.20
CA ALA A 45 -8.81 7.64 5.17
C ALA A 45 -8.14 7.45 3.80
N ARG A 46 -7.20 8.34 3.43
CA ARG A 46 -6.43 8.23 2.19
C ARG A 46 -5.62 6.92 2.13
N LEU A 47 -4.97 6.56 3.24
CA LEU A 47 -4.17 5.34 3.34
C LEU A 47 -5.04 4.08 3.27
N GLU A 48 -6.19 4.07 3.93
CA GLU A 48 -7.17 2.98 3.86
C GLU A 48 -7.67 2.76 2.43
N ASP A 49 -8.01 3.85 1.73
CA ASP A 49 -8.41 3.80 0.32
C ASP A 49 -7.30 3.26 -0.59
N GLU A 50 -6.04 3.62 -0.32
CA GLU A 50 -4.90 3.14 -1.09
C GLU A 50 -4.64 1.65 -0.87
N VAL A 51 -4.73 1.17 0.38
CA VAL A 51 -4.66 -0.26 0.70
C VAL A 51 -5.76 -1.02 -0.03
N ALA A 52 -7.01 -0.54 0.01
CA ALA A 52 -8.12 -1.21 -0.67
C ALA A 52 -7.93 -1.28 -2.19
N ARG A 53 -7.31 -0.26 -2.80
CA ARG A 53 -6.93 -0.28 -4.23
C ARG A 53 -5.85 -1.33 -4.50
N LEU A 54 -4.83 -1.40 -3.66
CA LEU A 54 -3.76 -2.39 -3.79
C LEU A 54 -4.28 -3.81 -3.61
N ASP A 55 -5.16 -4.06 -2.63
CA ASP A 55 -5.80 -5.36 -2.41
C ASP A 55 -6.50 -5.87 -3.67
N ARG A 56 -7.29 -5.01 -4.32
CA ARG A 56 -7.96 -5.36 -5.58
C ARG A 56 -6.96 -5.68 -6.69
N LYS A 57 -5.91 -4.87 -6.86
CA LYS A 57 -4.90 -5.10 -7.92
C LYS A 57 -4.10 -6.37 -7.68
N ILE A 58 -3.70 -6.63 -6.44
CA ILE A 58 -2.99 -7.85 -6.04
C ILE A 58 -3.86 -9.07 -6.32
N ALA A 59 -5.13 -9.05 -5.90
CA ALA A 59 -6.05 -10.17 -6.13
C ALA A 59 -6.24 -10.48 -7.63
N LEU A 60 -6.29 -9.45 -8.49
CA LEU A 60 -6.36 -9.64 -9.94
C LEU A 60 -5.10 -10.31 -10.48
N LEU A 61 -3.91 -9.83 -10.08
CA LEU A 61 -2.63 -10.40 -10.53
C LEU A 61 -2.38 -11.82 -9.99
N GLU A 62 -2.85 -12.13 -8.78
CA GLU A 62 -2.78 -13.49 -8.21
C GLU A 62 -3.74 -14.47 -8.88
N ALA A 63 -4.85 -13.97 -9.42
CA ALA A 63 -5.83 -14.77 -10.16
C ALA A 63 -5.43 -14.98 -11.64
N GLU A 64 -4.55 -14.14 -12.19
CA GLU A 64 -4.04 -14.33 -13.55
C GLU A 64 -3.09 -15.54 -13.60
N PRO A 65 -3.35 -16.54 -14.46
CA PRO A 65 -2.39 -17.62 -14.68
C PRO A 65 -1.11 -17.03 -15.30
N PRO A 66 0.08 -17.58 -14.98
CA PRO A 66 1.33 -17.08 -15.55
C PRO A 66 1.22 -17.08 -17.08
N THR A 67 1.35 -15.90 -17.67
CA THR A 67 1.30 -15.67 -19.12
C THR A 67 2.34 -16.56 -19.80
N GLY A 68 1.89 -17.73 -20.26
CA GLY A 68 2.77 -18.81 -20.74
C GLY A 68 2.07 -20.16 -20.87
N ALA A 69 0.94 -20.38 -20.19
CA ALA A 69 0.12 -21.58 -20.39
C ALA A 69 -0.97 -21.35 -21.47
N ARG A 70 -0.56 -21.06 -22.71
CA ARG A 70 -1.40 -21.31 -23.90
C ARG A 70 -0.66 -22.35 -24.73
N HIS A 71 -1.14 -23.60 -24.62
CA HIS A 71 -0.71 -24.73 -25.44
C HIS A 71 -0.94 -24.44 -26.93
#